data_AF-A0AAD9D852-F1
#
_entry.id   AF-A0AAD9D852-F1
#
_cell.length_a   1.000
_cell.length_b   1.000
_cell.length_c   1.000
_cell.angle_alpha   90.00
_cell.angle_beta   90.00
_cell.angle_gamma   90.00
#
_symmetry.space_group_name_H-M   'P 1'
#
loop_
_entity.id
_entity.type
_entity.pdbx_description
1 polymer ?
#
loop_
_entity_poly.entity_id
_entity_poly.type
_entity_poly.pdbx_seq_one_letter_code
_entity_poly.pdbx_strand_id
1 'polypeptide(L)'
;MAADGDHIRRFNYNYTGVDDEVPRDATHVTVDASVAVIRRDTFDGHPNIVEVICDENVKKVEEYALACFPCLRRVVMLGVEVVEYRAFDSCEALTHVECGKLEVIKFQAFGNCTSLGNIDLPSARIVEGNAFNYCRTLTDVTFGSELERIEEAAFYDCPSLERITIPLKDGIIAAAILFIGCDNLKQVDLVEGQIHETIAALQLEEWRNDMNEEIDSINQILPTASAGRWGHVVGDKARVIRAWIRSVLGKIIHYKAQHQRLLDEAATSLQLALPRDIVMNNVLPFLELSSYAFELEDEEEEEESNDGNGRREIGINWHWRSFNCCWIPCCRIWIPCKGGF
;
A
#
# COMPACT_ATOMS: atom_id res chain seq x y z
N MET A 1 -49.79 15.23 -17.24
CA MET A 1 -48.35 14.95 -17.36
C MET A 1 -47.78 14.91 -15.95
N ALA A 2 -47.77 13.72 -15.34
CA ALA A 2 -47.12 13.44 -14.07
C ALA A 2 -47.01 11.90 -13.95
N ALA A 3 -46.25 11.31 -14.86
CA ALA A 3 -45.95 9.88 -14.89
C ALA A 3 -44.55 9.74 -15.48
N ASP A 4 -43.54 10.05 -14.66
CA ASP A 4 -42.13 9.74 -15.00
C ASP A 4 -41.20 9.72 -13.77
N GLY A 5 -41.69 10.05 -12.56
CA GLY A 5 -40.88 10.00 -11.33
C GLY A 5 -41.01 8.70 -10.52
N ASP A 6 -41.97 7.82 -10.83
CA ASP A 6 -42.36 6.69 -9.97
C ASP A 6 -41.71 5.35 -10.40
N HIS A 7 -41.22 5.26 -11.64
CA HIS A 7 -40.50 4.07 -12.12
C HIS A 7 -39.03 4.03 -11.68
N ILE A 8 -38.42 5.20 -11.42
CA ILE A 8 -37.03 5.30 -10.94
C ILE A 8 -36.95 4.95 -9.45
N ARG A 9 -38.01 5.23 -8.66
CA ARG A 9 -38.08 4.91 -7.23
C ARG A 9 -38.33 3.43 -6.92
N ARG A 10 -38.77 2.62 -7.89
CA ARG A 10 -39.07 1.19 -7.65
C ARG A 10 -37.84 0.32 -7.46
N PHE A 11 -36.68 0.79 -7.90
CA PHE A 11 -35.47 -0.01 -7.97
C PHE A 11 -34.37 0.47 -7.03
N ASN A 12 -34.54 1.67 -6.45
CA ASN A 12 -33.61 2.29 -5.53
C ASN A 12 -34.17 2.14 -4.12
N TYR A 13 -33.43 1.50 -3.23
CA TYR A 13 -33.83 1.24 -1.85
C TYR A 13 -32.81 1.83 -0.88
N ASN A 14 -33.29 2.57 0.13
CA ASN A 14 -32.45 3.05 1.22
C ASN A 14 -32.57 2.10 2.40
N TYR A 15 -31.50 1.38 2.70
CA TYR A 15 -31.39 0.45 3.82
C TYR A 15 -30.96 1.22 5.08
N THR A 16 -31.87 1.34 6.04
CA THR A 16 -31.64 2.06 7.31
C THR A 16 -31.35 1.14 8.50
N GLY A 17 -31.31 -0.17 8.26
CA GLY A 17 -30.95 -1.16 9.26
C GLY A 17 -32.16 -1.83 9.91
N VAL A 18 -32.46 -1.47 11.15
CA VAL A 18 -33.38 -2.21 12.04
C VAL A 18 -34.75 -2.45 11.37
N ASP A 19 -35.16 -3.71 11.25
CA ASP A 19 -36.43 -4.18 10.67
C ASP A 19 -36.67 -3.88 9.17
N ASP A 20 -35.64 -3.45 8.44
CA ASP A 20 -35.72 -3.23 6.99
C ASP A 20 -35.49 -4.52 6.19
N GLU A 21 -36.58 -5.10 5.67
CA GLU A 21 -36.50 -6.11 4.61
C GLU A 21 -36.28 -5.41 3.26
N VAL A 22 -35.08 -5.60 2.69
CA VAL A 22 -34.77 -5.13 1.34
C VAL A 22 -35.77 -5.75 0.35
N PRO A 23 -36.39 -4.96 -0.55
CA PRO A 23 -37.26 -5.50 -1.57
C PRO A 23 -36.48 -6.41 -2.54
N ARG A 24 -37.06 -7.56 -2.91
CA ARG A 24 -36.43 -8.53 -3.85
C ARG A 24 -36.18 -7.97 -5.27
N ASP A 25 -36.90 -6.93 -5.64
CA ASP A 25 -36.77 -6.19 -6.89
C ASP A 25 -35.82 -4.99 -6.80
N ALA A 26 -35.25 -4.71 -5.62
CA ALA A 26 -34.23 -3.68 -5.47
C ALA A 26 -33.00 -4.02 -6.34
N THR A 27 -32.51 -3.02 -7.05
CA THR A 27 -31.31 -3.13 -7.89
C THR A 27 -30.22 -2.14 -7.48
N HIS A 28 -30.59 -1.01 -6.86
CA HIS A 28 -29.64 -0.03 -6.33
C HIS A 28 -29.95 0.14 -4.84
N VAL A 29 -28.97 -0.09 -3.99
CA VAL A 29 -29.12 0.01 -2.54
C VAL A 29 -28.21 1.10 -2.01
N THR A 30 -28.77 2.06 -1.28
CA THR A 30 -28.01 2.99 -0.45
C THR A 30 -28.07 2.52 1.00
N VAL A 31 -26.94 2.43 1.68
CA VAL A 31 -26.87 2.09 3.10
C VAL A 31 -26.77 3.40 3.88
N ASP A 32 -27.76 3.67 4.72
CA ASP A 32 -27.91 4.92 5.46
C ASP A 32 -26.84 5.09 6.55
N ALA A 33 -26.62 6.34 6.96
CA ALA A 33 -25.72 6.71 8.06
C ALA A 33 -26.06 6.02 9.40
N SER A 34 -27.30 5.56 9.59
CA SER A 34 -27.71 4.78 10.76
C SER A 34 -27.05 3.40 10.86
N VAL A 35 -26.51 2.87 9.77
CA VAL A 35 -25.95 1.52 9.70
C VAL A 35 -24.44 1.58 9.89
N ALA A 36 -23.96 1.14 11.05
CA ALA A 36 -22.52 1.04 11.30
C ALA A 36 -21.87 -0.21 10.69
N VAL A 37 -22.63 -1.30 10.55
CA VAL A 37 -22.12 -2.61 10.12
C VAL A 37 -23.12 -3.28 9.18
N ILE A 38 -22.64 -3.72 8.01
CA ILE A 38 -23.41 -4.57 7.10
C ILE A 38 -23.22 -6.02 7.55
N ARG A 39 -24.30 -6.65 7.99
CA ARG A 39 -24.27 -8.03 8.50
C ARG A 39 -24.38 -9.06 7.39
N ARG A 40 -23.87 -10.26 7.64
CA ARG A 40 -23.92 -11.43 6.74
C ARG A 40 -25.28 -11.61 6.03
N ASP A 41 -26.37 -11.52 6.79
CA ASP A 41 -27.71 -11.89 6.31
C ASP A 41 -28.48 -10.69 5.73
N THR A 42 -27.86 -9.51 5.64
CA THR A 42 -28.55 -8.26 5.26
C THR A 42 -29.14 -8.32 3.85
N PHE A 43 -28.43 -8.94 2.92
CA PHE A 43 -28.80 -8.97 1.50
C PHE A 43 -29.06 -10.39 0.97
N ASP A 44 -29.17 -11.41 1.84
CA ASP A 44 -29.35 -12.79 1.41
C ASP A 44 -30.61 -12.95 0.55
N GLY A 45 -30.50 -13.70 -0.56
CA GLY A 45 -31.60 -13.92 -1.51
C GLY A 45 -31.95 -12.77 -2.46
N HIS A 46 -31.07 -11.78 -2.65
CA HIS A 46 -31.27 -10.63 -3.54
C HIS A 46 -30.37 -10.67 -4.80
N PRO A 47 -30.67 -11.53 -5.80
CA PRO A 47 -29.79 -11.74 -6.95
C PRO A 47 -29.72 -10.55 -7.92
N ASN A 48 -30.63 -9.58 -7.80
CA ASN A 48 -30.80 -8.48 -8.75
C ASN A 48 -30.07 -7.20 -8.35
N ILE A 49 -29.38 -7.16 -7.21
CA ILE A 49 -28.64 -5.97 -6.77
C ILE A 49 -27.48 -5.74 -7.73
N VAL A 50 -27.44 -4.54 -8.31
CA VAL A 50 -26.45 -4.04 -9.27
C VAL A 50 -25.49 -3.06 -8.64
N GLU A 51 -25.96 -2.24 -7.70
CA GLU A 51 -25.16 -1.21 -7.06
C GLU A 51 -25.43 -1.14 -5.55
N VAL A 52 -24.36 -1.01 -4.77
CA VAL A 52 -24.41 -0.73 -3.32
C VAL A 52 -23.58 0.50 -3.02
N ILE A 53 -24.19 1.50 -2.39
CA ILE A 53 -23.53 2.74 -1.96
C ILE A 53 -23.64 2.85 -0.45
N CYS A 54 -22.51 2.81 0.23
CA CYS A 54 -22.42 2.93 1.68
C CYS A 54 -22.16 4.38 2.10
N ASP A 55 -22.92 4.86 3.08
CA ASP A 55 -22.60 6.09 3.80
C ASP A 55 -21.23 6.02 4.48
N GLU A 56 -20.63 7.18 4.77
CA GLU A 56 -19.33 7.30 5.42
C GLU A 56 -19.27 6.75 6.86
N ASN A 57 -20.44 6.55 7.49
CA ASN A 57 -20.55 5.98 8.82
C ASN A 57 -20.54 4.44 8.83
N VAL A 58 -20.69 3.79 7.68
CA VAL A 58 -20.57 2.32 7.58
C VAL A 58 -19.11 1.95 7.76
N LYS A 59 -18.78 1.27 8.86
CA LYS A 59 -17.39 0.94 9.23
C LYS A 59 -16.94 -0.44 8.81
N LYS A 60 -17.86 -1.38 8.71
CA LYS A 60 -17.52 -2.79 8.56
C LYS A 60 -18.51 -3.52 7.66
N VAL A 61 -17.97 -4.36 6.78
CA VAL A 61 -18.73 -5.37 6.03
C VAL A 61 -18.40 -6.73 6.62
N GLU A 62 -19.39 -7.42 7.17
CA GLU A 62 -19.22 -8.75 7.78
C GLU A 62 -19.02 -9.85 6.74
N GLU A 63 -18.64 -11.03 7.26
CA GLU A 63 -18.41 -12.22 6.47
C GLU A 63 -19.61 -12.54 5.57
N TYR A 64 -19.33 -12.88 4.31
CA TYR A 64 -20.33 -13.23 3.29
C TYR A 64 -21.46 -12.23 3.02
N ALA A 65 -21.41 -11.01 3.57
CA ALA A 65 -22.55 -10.07 3.50
C ALA A 65 -23.01 -9.73 2.08
N LEU A 66 -22.08 -9.70 1.13
CA LEU A 66 -22.30 -9.45 -0.29
C LEU A 66 -21.66 -10.56 -1.15
N ALA A 67 -21.60 -11.79 -0.65
CA ALA A 67 -21.02 -12.92 -1.39
C ALA A 67 -22.00 -13.49 -2.42
N CYS A 68 -21.47 -13.96 -3.56
CA CYS A 68 -22.20 -14.61 -4.64
C CYS A 68 -23.30 -13.74 -5.27
N PHE A 69 -23.09 -12.42 -5.38
CA PHE A 69 -24.02 -11.52 -6.05
C PHE A 69 -23.74 -11.46 -7.56
N PRO A 70 -24.54 -12.14 -8.41
CA PRO A 70 -24.21 -12.31 -9.82
C PRO A 70 -24.40 -11.03 -10.64
N CYS A 71 -25.15 -10.05 -10.12
CA CYS A 71 -25.47 -8.82 -10.82
C CYS A 71 -24.75 -7.58 -10.27
N LEU A 72 -24.05 -7.70 -9.14
CA LEU A 72 -23.40 -6.57 -8.47
C LEU A 72 -22.23 -6.07 -9.32
N ARG A 73 -22.29 -4.81 -9.76
CA ARG A 73 -21.32 -4.18 -10.66
C ARG A 73 -20.53 -3.06 -10.03
N ARG A 74 -21.14 -2.33 -9.10
CA ARG A 74 -20.56 -1.16 -8.44
C ARG A 74 -20.77 -1.20 -6.94
N VAL A 75 -19.69 -0.97 -6.19
CA VAL A 75 -19.71 -0.81 -4.74
C VAL A 75 -18.97 0.47 -4.37
N VAL A 76 -19.60 1.32 -3.56
CA VAL A 76 -18.98 2.53 -3.00
C VAL A 76 -18.96 2.41 -1.49
N MET A 77 -17.78 2.43 -0.89
CA MET A 77 -17.57 2.21 0.53
C MET A 77 -16.45 3.10 1.09
N LEU A 78 -16.65 4.42 1.03
CA LEU A 78 -15.66 5.41 1.44
C LEU A 78 -15.34 5.36 2.94
N GLY A 79 -16.33 5.01 3.77
CA GLY A 79 -16.23 4.96 5.23
C GLY A 79 -15.79 3.62 5.84
N VAL A 80 -15.79 2.56 5.04
CA VAL A 80 -15.53 1.18 5.51
C VAL A 80 -14.05 1.01 5.79
N GLU A 81 -13.75 0.52 6.99
CA GLU A 81 -12.40 0.28 7.50
C GLU A 81 -12.01 -1.20 7.37
N VAL A 82 -12.99 -2.12 7.49
CA VAL A 82 -12.74 -3.56 7.46
C VAL A 82 -13.74 -4.28 6.55
N VAL A 83 -13.20 -5.09 5.63
CA VAL A 83 -13.96 -6.05 4.83
C VAL A 83 -13.58 -7.46 5.30
N GLU A 84 -14.54 -8.16 5.88
CA GLU A 84 -14.34 -9.48 6.49
C GLU A 84 -14.28 -10.64 5.47
N TYR A 85 -14.06 -11.84 6.00
CA TYR A 85 -13.91 -13.09 5.25
C TYR A 85 -14.99 -13.26 4.17
N ARG A 86 -14.55 -13.38 2.91
CA ARG A 86 -15.42 -13.62 1.74
C ARG A 86 -16.58 -12.62 1.57
N ALA A 87 -16.47 -11.41 2.11
CA ALA A 87 -17.56 -10.44 2.07
C ALA A 87 -18.11 -10.15 0.66
N PHE A 88 -17.26 -10.15 -0.37
CA PHE A 88 -17.61 -9.96 -1.79
C PHE A 88 -17.17 -11.15 -2.67
N ASP A 89 -16.95 -12.33 -2.09
CA ASP A 89 -16.48 -13.50 -2.85
C ASP A 89 -17.49 -13.88 -3.94
N SER A 90 -16.99 -14.26 -5.12
CA SER A 90 -17.80 -14.68 -6.28
C SER A 90 -18.79 -13.61 -6.78
N CYS A 91 -18.50 -12.32 -6.59
CA CYS A 91 -19.19 -11.23 -7.30
C CYS A 91 -18.65 -11.11 -8.73
N GLU A 92 -18.99 -12.06 -9.60
CA GLU A 92 -18.41 -12.18 -10.94
C GLU A 92 -18.65 -10.96 -11.84
N ALA A 93 -19.74 -10.21 -11.61
CA ALA A 93 -20.07 -9.00 -12.37
C ALA A 93 -19.47 -7.72 -11.79
N LEU A 94 -18.74 -7.79 -10.66
CA LEU A 94 -18.22 -6.62 -9.97
C LEU A 94 -17.10 -5.98 -10.79
N THR A 95 -17.36 -4.81 -11.35
CA THR A 95 -16.42 -4.08 -12.21
C THR A 95 -15.72 -2.94 -11.50
N HIS A 96 -16.36 -2.35 -10.48
CA HIS A 96 -15.90 -1.11 -9.87
C HIS A 96 -16.12 -1.15 -8.36
N VAL A 97 -15.04 -0.94 -7.62
CA VAL A 97 -15.03 -0.81 -6.16
C VAL A 97 -14.36 0.51 -5.83
N GLU A 98 -15.09 1.37 -5.13
CA GLU A 98 -14.59 2.67 -4.66
C GLU A 98 -14.47 2.61 -3.14
N CYS A 99 -13.26 2.74 -2.61
CA CYS A 99 -13.00 2.71 -1.18
C CYS A 99 -12.09 3.85 -0.75
N GLY A 100 -12.27 4.32 0.49
CA GLY A 100 -11.54 5.46 1.03
C GLY A 100 -10.66 5.05 2.20
N LYS A 101 -11.30 4.61 3.30
CA LYS A 101 -10.66 4.30 4.57
C LYS A 101 -10.41 2.80 4.80
N LEU A 102 -10.42 1.99 3.74
CA LEU A 102 -10.31 0.54 3.87
C LEU A 102 -8.91 0.14 4.35
N GLU A 103 -8.79 -0.27 5.61
CA GLU A 103 -7.52 -0.63 6.26
C GLU A 103 -7.22 -2.12 6.17
N VAL A 104 -8.23 -2.97 6.37
CA VAL A 104 -8.05 -4.43 6.47
C VAL A 104 -8.97 -5.15 5.48
N ILE A 105 -8.34 -5.94 4.61
CA ILE A 105 -9.01 -6.79 3.63
C ILE A 105 -8.74 -8.23 4.02
N LYS A 106 -9.77 -8.91 4.52
CA LYS A 106 -9.62 -10.27 5.03
C LYS A 106 -9.61 -11.34 3.96
N PHE A 107 -9.32 -12.55 4.40
CA PHE A 107 -9.13 -13.71 3.53
C PHE A 107 -10.26 -13.84 2.51
N GLN A 108 -9.87 -13.89 1.23
CA GLN A 108 -10.78 -14.05 0.09
C GLN A 108 -11.91 -12.99 0.01
N ALA A 109 -11.75 -11.81 0.60
CA ALA A 109 -12.76 -10.75 0.62
C ALA A 109 -13.31 -10.41 -0.78
N PHE A 110 -12.46 -10.31 -1.80
CA PHE A 110 -12.81 -10.07 -3.21
C PHE A 110 -12.44 -11.26 -4.11
N GLY A 111 -12.42 -12.48 -3.57
CA GLY A 111 -12.12 -13.67 -4.35
C GLY A 111 -13.12 -13.88 -5.49
N ASN A 112 -12.66 -14.41 -6.61
CA ASN A 112 -13.49 -14.69 -7.79
C ASN A 112 -14.30 -13.49 -8.34
N CYS A 113 -13.89 -12.24 -8.05
CA CYS A 113 -14.43 -11.05 -8.70
C CYS A 113 -13.87 -10.93 -10.13
N THR A 114 -14.32 -11.82 -11.02
CA THR A 114 -13.69 -12.06 -12.32
C THR A 114 -13.78 -10.89 -13.31
N SER A 115 -14.69 -9.93 -13.08
CA SER A 115 -14.85 -8.70 -13.89
C SER A 115 -14.23 -7.45 -13.25
N LEU A 116 -13.58 -7.56 -12.09
CA LEU A 116 -12.97 -6.41 -11.42
C LEU A 116 -11.79 -5.92 -12.26
N GLY A 117 -11.84 -4.68 -12.74
CA GLY A 117 -10.85 -4.15 -13.69
C GLY A 117 -9.66 -3.49 -13.01
N ASN A 118 -9.89 -2.66 -12.01
CA ASN A 118 -8.87 -1.99 -11.21
C ASN A 118 -9.36 -1.82 -9.78
N ILE A 119 -8.42 -1.60 -8.86
CA ILE A 119 -8.75 -1.24 -7.49
C ILE A 119 -7.68 -0.31 -6.89
N ASP A 120 -8.15 0.78 -6.29
CA ASP A 120 -7.32 1.72 -5.53
C ASP A 120 -7.59 1.51 -4.03
N LEU A 121 -6.52 1.28 -3.28
CA LEU A 121 -6.50 0.94 -1.86
C LEU A 121 -5.58 1.90 -1.08
N PRO A 122 -5.91 3.20 -1.01
CA PRO A 122 -5.00 4.23 -0.48
C PRO A 122 -4.72 4.12 1.02
N SER A 123 -5.59 3.46 1.79
CA SER A 123 -5.45 3.29 3.25
C SER A 123 -5.22 1.84 3.68
N ALA A 124 -5.10 0.90 2.75
CA ALA A 124 -4.95 -0.51 3.09
C ALA A 124 -3.60 -0.76 3.79
N ARG A 125 -3.67 -1.35 4.98
CA ARG A 125 -2.52 -1.77 5.80
C ARG A 125 -2.25 -3.26 5.64
N ILE A 126 -3.31 -4.06 5.67
CA ILE A 126 -3.25 -5.52 5.66
C ILE A 126 -4.15 -6.07 4.54
N VAL A 127 -3.55 -6.84 3.64
CA VAL A 127 -4.26 -7.66 2.65
C VAL A 127 -4.00 -9.12 2.98
N GLU A 128 -5.01 -9.80 3.51
CA GLU A 128 -4.91 -11.21 3.91
C GLU A 128 -4.90 -12.16 2.71
N GLY A 129 -4.63 -13.43 2.99
CA GLY A 129 -4.45 -14.44 1.96
C GLY A 129 -5.65 -14.58 1.02
N ASN A 130 -5.38 -14.82 -0.27
CA ASN A 130 -6.40 -14.96 -1.31
C ASN A 130 -7.35 -13.76 -1.51
N ALA A 131 -7.12 -12.59 -0.90
CA ALA A 131 -8.04 -11.45 -0.92
C ALA A 131 -8.60 -11.11 -2.32
N PHE A 132 -7.77 -11.18 -3.36
CA PHE A 132 -8.13 -10.91 -4.76
C PHE A 132 -7.88 -12.12 -5.67
N ASN A 133 -7.94 -13.34 -5.15
CA ASN A 133 -7.68 -14.52 -5.98
C ASN A 133 -8.69 -14.65 -7.13
N TYR A 134 -8.24 -15.15 -8.29
CA TYR A 134 -9.04 -15.33 -9.49
C TYR A 134 -9.71 -14.05 -10.03
N CYS A 135 -9.21 -12.85 -9.70
CA CYS A 135 -9.65 -11.60 -10.33
C CYS A 135 -9.08 -11.48 -11.75
N ARG A 136 -9.72 -12.17 -12.71
CA ARG A 136 -9.17 -12.43 -14.04
C ARG A 136 -8.99 -11.20 -14.92
N THR A 137 -9.76 -10.13 -14.72
CA THR A 137 -9.67 -8.88 -15.48
C THR A 137 -8.90 -7.79 -14.75
N LEU A 138 -8.43 -8.03 -13.53
CA LEU A 138 -7.76 -7.02 -12.72
C LEU A 138 -6.45 -6.64 -13.40
N THR A 139 -6.31 -5.41 -13.86
CA THR A 139 -5.13 -4.90 -14.57
C THR A 139 -4.20 -4.09 -13.68
N ASP A 140 -4.78 -3.38 -12.71
CA ASP A 140 -4.09 -2.39 -11.89
C ASP A 140 -4.52 -2.48 -10.43
N VAL A 141 -3.53 -2.43 -9.53
CA VAL A 141 -3.74 -2.34 -8.09
C VAL A 141 -2.85 -1.25 -7.50
N THR A 142 -3.45 -0.28 -6.83
CA THR A 142 -2.72 0.83 -6.22
C THR A 142 -2.84 0.77 -4.70
N PHE A 143 -1.71 0.71 -3.99
CA PHE A 143 -1.66 0.83 -2.53
C PHE A 143 -1.16 2.20 -2.08
N GLY A 144 -1.48 2.57 -0.83
CA GLY A 144 -0.93 3.76 -0.17
C GLY A 144 0.38 3.50 0.59
N SER A 145 0.91 4.56 1.23
CA SER A 145 2.14 4.51 2.04
C SER A 145 2.01 3.67 3.31
N GLU A 146 0.79 3.47 3.79
CA GLU A 146 0.49 2.78 5.06
C GLU A 146 0.44 1.26 4.90
N LEU A 147 0.65 0.71 3.70
CA LEU A 147 0.69 -0.74 3.51
C LEU A 147 1.83 -1.36 4.34
N GLU A 148 1.47 -2.40 5.08
CA GLU A 148 2.37 -3.15 5.96
C GLU A 148 2.62 -4.56 5.41
N ARG A 149 1.57 -5.28 5.02
CA ARG A 149 1.71 -6.65 4.52
C ARG A 149 0.65 -7.02 3.48
N ILE A 150 1.08 -7.82 2.52
CA ILE A 150 0.27 -8.60 1.59
C ILE A 150 0.61 -10.06 1.81
N GLU A 151 -0.40 -10.83 2.21
CA GLU A 151 -0.26 -12.23 2.58
C GLU A 151 -0.32 -13.19 1.39
N GLU A 152 -0.27 -14.48 1.70
CA GLU A 152 -0.13 -15.53 0.70
C GLU A 152 -1.24 -15.57 -0.35
N ALA A 153 -0.85 -15.76 -1.62
CA ALA A 153 -1.79 -15.94 -2.73
C ALA A 153 -2.83 -14.79 -2.90
N ALA A 154 -2.59 -13.59 -2.35
CA ALA A 154 -3.51 -12.47 -2.43
C ALA A 154 -3.94 -12.14 -3.87
N PHE A 155 -3.04 -12.29 -4.86
CA PHE A 155 -3.30 -12.09 -6.29
C PHE A 155 -3.15 -13.38 -7.10
N TYR A 156 -3.44 -14.52 -6.50
CA TYR A 156 -3.35 -15.81 -7.18
C TYR A 156 -4.28 -15.87 -8.39
N ASP A 157 -3.76 -16.34 -9.53
CA ASP A 157 -4.46 -16.50 -10.82
C ASP A 157 -5.17 -15.22 -11.30
N CYS A 158 -4.45 -14.09 -11.23
CA CYS A 158 -4.83 -12.81 -11.83
C CYS A 158 -4.06 -12.56 -13.15
N PRO A 159 -4.37 -13.27 -14.25
CA PRO A 159 -3.56 -13.25 -15.47
C PRO A 159 -3.50 -11.90 -16.18
N SER A 160 -4.47 -11.01 -15.94
CA SER A 160 -4.50 -9.68 -16.55
C SER A 160 -3.78 -8.62 -15.74
N LEU A 161 -3.28 -8.93 -14.53
CA LEU A 161 -2.62 -7.95 -13.68
C LEU A 161 -1.34 -7.48 -14.36
N GLU A 162 -1.27 -6.22 -14.76
CA GLU A 162 -0.15 -5.62 -15.49
C GLU A 162 0.76 -4.82 -14.56
N ARG A 163 0.16 -4.07 -13.63
CA ARG A 163 0.85 -3.10 -12.78
C ARG A 163 0.38 -3.19 -11.34
N ILE A 164 1.33 -3.00 -10.42
CA ILE A 164 1.05 -2.87 -8.99
C ILE A 164 1.85 -1.70 -8.43
N THR A 165 1.21 -0.82 -7.65
CA THR A 165 1.87 0.28 -6.94
C THR A 165 1.99 -0.09 -5.47
N ILE A 166 3.22 -0.15 -4.94
CA ILE A 166 3.50 -0.52 -3.54
C ILE A 166 4.43 0.51 -2.87
N PRO A 167 4.38 0.71 -1.54
CA PRO A 167 5.38 1.52 -0.87
C PRO A 167 6.73 0.81 -0.81
N LEU A 168 7.80 1.58 -0.63
CA LEU A 168 9.15 1.03 -0.46
C LEU A 168 9.39 0.66 1.01
N LYS A 169 8.90 -0.53 1.41
CA LYS A 169 9.21 -1.15 2.70
C LYS A 169 9.58 -2.61 2.51
N ASP A 170 10.55 -3.10 3.28
CA ASP A 170 10.81 -4.54 3.32
C ASP A 170 9.64 -5.25 4.04
N GLY A 171 9.47 -6.54 3.79
CA GLY A 171 8.44 -7.35 4.44
C GLY A 171 7.01 -7.22 3.88
N ILE A 172 6.72 -6.26 2.99
CA ILE A 172 5.38 -6.09 2.39
C ILE A 172 4.89 -7.38 1.72
N ILE A 173 5.77 -8.04 0.95
CA ILE A 173 5.43 -9.28 0.24
C ILE A 173 5.78 -10.45 1.15
N ALA A 174 4.79 -11.07 1.78
CA ALA A 174 5.03 -12.15 2.74
C ALA A 174 5.48 -13.45 2.05
N ALA A 175 4.82 -13.85 0.96
CA ALA A 175 5.00 -15.18 0.37
C ALA A 175 5.45 -15.14 -1.11
N ALA A 176 6.21 -16.16 -1.51
CA ALA A 176 6.62 -16.33 -2.91
C ALA A 176 5.44 -16.63 -3.86
N ILE A 177 4.34 -17.17 -3.32
CA ILE A 177 3.17 -17.61 -4.10
C ILE A 177 2.18 -16.49 -4.43
N LEU A 178 2.43 -15.27 -3.94
CA LEU A 178 1.51 -14.13 -4.00
C LEU A 178 1.07 -13.76 -5.43
N PHE A 179 1.97 -13.89 -6.41
CA PHE A 179 1.72 -13.58 -7.83
C PHE A 179 1.68 -14.83 -8.73
N ILE A 180 1.35 -16.02 -8.18
CA ILE A 180 1.22 -17.22 -9.03
C ILE A 180 0.10 -17.02 -10.04
N GLY A 181 0.38 -17.25 -11.33
CA GLY A 181 -0.60 -17.06 -12.41
C GLY A 181 -0.83 -15.60 -12.83
N CYS A 182 -0.05 -14.64 -12.31
CA CYS A 182 -0.03 -13.26 -12.80
C CYS A 182 0.83 -13.13 -14.06
N ASP A 183 0.36 -13.67 -15.20
CA ASP A 183 1.15 -13.78 -16.43
C ASP A 183 1.53 -12.42 -17.05
N ASN A 184 0.69 -11.39 -16.89
CA ASN A 184 0.93 -10.07 -17.47
C ASN A 184 1.63 -9.07 -16.55
N LEU A 185 1.99 -9.45 -15.32
CA LEU A 185 2.58 -8.52 -14.35
C LEU A 185 3.98 -8.12 -14.82
N LYS A 186 4.11 -6.88 -15.27
CA LYS A 186 5.30 -6.36 -15.96
C LYS A 186 5.86 -5.11 -15.31
N GLN A 187 5.04 -4.37 -14.58
CA GLN A 187 5.43 -3.11 -13.98
C GLN A 187 5.16 -3.12 -12.48
N VAL A 188 6.10 -2.55 -11.73
CA VAL A 188 5.92 -2.21 -10.32
C VAL A 188 6.26 -0.75 -10.16
N ASP A 189 5.29 0.01 -9.69
CA ASP A 189 5.46 1.42 -9.38
C ASP A 189 5.56 1.60 -7.87
N LEU A 190 6.18 2.71 -7.46
CA LEU A 190 6.33 3.04 -6.06
C LEU A 190 5.37 4.17 -5.70
N VAL A 191 4.82 4.13 -4.48
CA VAL A 191 3.97 5.21 -3.97
C VAL A 191 4.76 6.52 -3.99
N GLU A 192 4.32 7.48 -4.80
CA GLU A 192 4.93 8.79 -4.92
C GLU A 192 4.88 9.55 -3.58
N GLY A 193 6.00 10.14 -3.17
CA GLY A 193 6.13 10.91 -1.93
C GLY A 193 7.39 10.56 -1.14
N GLN A 194 7.44 9.35 -0.56
CA GLN A 194 8.56 8.95 0.33
C GLN A 194 9.91 8.85 -0.40
N ILE A 195 9.89 8.42 -1.65
CA ILE A 195 11.11 8.17 -2.43
C ILE A 195 11.60 9.43 -3.12
N HIS A 196 10.70 10.26 -3.64
CA HIS A 196 11.08 11.51 -4.27
C HIS A 196 11.78 12.45 -3.29
N GLU A 197 11.30 12.54 -2.05
CA GLU A 197 12.01 13.30 -1.00
C GLU A 197 13.37 12.70 -0.68
N THR A 198 13.46 11.37 -0.54
CA THR A 198 14.71 10.68 -0.24
C THR A 198 15.74 10.85 -1.37
N ILE A 199 15.34 10.72 -2.63
CA ILE A 199 16.21 10.91 -3.80
C ILE A 199 16.55 12.39 -3.98
N ALA A 200 15.60 13.30 -3.80
CA ALA A 200 15.86 14.75 -3.89
C ALA A 200 16.81 15.24 -2.80
N ALA A 201 16.83 14.58 -1.63
CA ALA A 201 17.76 14.87 -0.55
C ALA A 201 19.21 14.42 -0.85
N LEU A 202 19.43 13.55 -1.83
CA LEU A 202 20.78 13.12 -2.22
C LEU A 202 21.52 14.30 -2.86
N GLN A 203 22.63 14.70 -2.24
CA GLN A 203 23.39 15.88 -2.66
C GLN A 203 24.21 15.68 -3.94
N LEU A 204 24.48 14.44 -4.32
CA LEU A 204 25.26 14.11 -5.52
C LEU A 204 24.34 13.65 -6.66
N GLU A 205 24.52 14.26 -7.83
CA GLU A 205 23.77 13.94 -9.05
C GLU A 205 24.01 12.49 -9.50
N GLU A 206 25.22 11.96 -9.28
CA GLU A 206 25.57 10.57 -9.56
C GLU A 206 24.71 9.58 -8.75
N TRP A 207 24.50 9.84 -7.45
CA TRP A 207 23.67 8.98 -6.59
C TRP A 207 22.19 9.03 -6.99
N ARG A 208 21.71 10.21 -7.41
CA ARG A 208 20.35 10.38 -7.91
C ARG A 208 20.11 9.57 -9.18
N ASN A 209 21.06 9.60 -10.11
CA ASN A 209 20.98 8.86 -11.36
C ASN A 209 21.01 7.35 -11.12
N ASP A 210 21.95 6.86 -10.30
CA ASP A 210 22.03 5.42 -9.97
C ASP A 210 20.77 4.92 -9.24
N MET A 211 20.17 5.72 -8.35
CA MET A 211 18.92 5.37 -7.69
C MET A 211 17.74 5.28 -8.67
N ASN A 212 17.62 6.23 -9.60
CA ASN A 212 16.57 6.18 -10.62
C ASN A 212 16.75 4.97 -11.54
N GLU A 213 17.98 4.66 -11.94
CA GLU A 213 18.29 3.45 -12.73
C GLU A 213 17.93 2.16 -11.97
N GLU A 214 18.18 2.09 -10.66
CA GLU A 214 17.78 0.95 -9.84
C GLU A 214 16.26 0.80 -9.74
N ILE A 215 15.54 1.91 -9.56
CA ILE A 215 14.08 1.92 -9.53
C ILE A 215 13.51 1.43 -10.86
N ASP A 216 14.04 1.91 -11.98
CA ASP A 216 13.58 1.52 -13.32
C ASP A 216 13.97 0.08 -13.70
N SER A 217 14.97 -0.49 -13.04
CA SER A 217 15.50 -1.83 -13.35
C SER A 217 14.45 -2.94 -13.21
N ILE A 218 13.51 -2.82 -12.26
CA ILE A 218 12.47 -3.84 -12.02
C ILE A 218 11.59 -4.03 -13.25
N ASN A 219 11.27 -2.95 -13.96
CA ASN A 219 10.39 -2.97 -15.12
C ASN A 219 11.03 -3.66 -16.35
N GLN A 220 12.35 -3.89 -16.31
CA GLN A 220 13.07 -4.68 -17.31
C GLN A 220 13.15 -6.16 -16.92
N ILE A 221 13.25 -6.46 -15.62
CA ILE A 221 13.45 -7.82 -15.09
C ILE A 221 12.12 -8.55 -14.92
N LEU A 222 11.10 -7.89 -14.38
CA LEU A 222 9.81 -8.48 -14.02
C LEU A 222 9.05 -9.14 -15.19
N PRO A 223 9.06 -8.58 -16.42
CA PRO A 223 8.47 -9.25 -17.59
C PRO A 223 9.10 -10.60 -17.91
N THR A 224 10.37 -10.82 -17.55
CA THR A 224 11.10 -12.08 -17.80
C THR A 224 10.90 -13.11 -16.69
N ALA A 225 10.40 -12.69 -15.52
CA ALA A 225 10.18 -13.56 -14.38
C ALA A 225 8.93 -14.43 -14.59
N SER A 226 9.07 -15.74 -14.33
CA SER A 226 7.96 -16.69 -14.42
C SER A 226 6.87 -16.33 -13.42
N ALA A 227 5.62 -16.25 -13.89
CA ALA A 227 4.46 -16.17 -13.01
C ALA A 227 4.24 -17.47 -12.23
N GLY A 228 4.88 -18.58 -12.61
CA GLY A 228 4.68 -19.88 -11.98
C GLY A 228 3.30 -20.46 -12.24
N ARG A 229 3.14 -21.73 -11.86
CA ARG A 229 1.86 -22.45 -11.95
C ARG A 229 1.73 -23.33 -10.73
N TRP A 230 0.53 -23.36 -10.15
CA TRP A 230 0.25 -24.18 -8.98
C TRP A 230 0.61 -25.64 -9.22
N GLY A 231 1.31 -26.24 -8.25
CA GLY A 231 1.77 -27.63 -8.31
C GLY A 231 2.99 -27.92 -9.19
N HIS A 232 3.58 -26.94 -9.89
CA HIS A 232 4.71 -27.16 -10.79
C HIS A 232 5.96 -26.35 -10.44
N VAL A 233 5.87 -25.02 -10.55
CA VAL A 233 7.01 -24.10 -10.38
C VAL A 233 6.50 -22.91 -9.59
N VAL A 234 7.13 -22.64 -8.43
CA VAL A 234 6.89 -21.44 -7.64
C VAL A 234 7.23 -20.23 -8.50
N GLY A 235 6.31 -19.27 -8.62
CA GLY A 235 6.53 -18.06 -9.42
C GLY A 235 7.72 -17.24 -8.89
N ASP A 236 8.49 -16.66 -9.81
CA ASP A 236 9.66 -15.86 -9.49
C ASP A 236 9.32 -14.38 -9.27
N LYS A 237 8.14 -13.91 -9.73
CA LYS A 237 7.75 -12.50 -9.67
C LYS A 237 7.83 -11.91 -8.25
N ALA A 238 7.21 -12.56 -7.26
CA ALA A 238 7.28 -12.13 -5.87
C ALA A 238 8.71 -12.10 -5.33
N ARG A 239 9.54 -13.07 -5.70
CA ARG A 239 10.96 -13.13 -5.29
C ARG A 239 11.77 -11.98 -5.90
N VAL A 240 11.55 -11.70 -7.18
CA VAL A 240 12.22 -10.60 -7.91
C VAL A 240 11.85 -9.26 -7.30
N ILE A 241 10.57 -9.01 -7.01
CA ILE A 241 10.12 -7.75 -6.39
C ILE A 241 10.74 -7.60 -4.98
N ARG A 242 10.74 -8.65 -4.16
CA ARG A 242 11.40 -8.61 -2.83
C ARG A 242 12.89 -8.32 -2.92
N ALA A 243 13.59 -8.97 -3.84
CA ALA A 243 15.01 -8.75 -4.04
C ALA A 243 15.30 -7.31 -4.50
N TRP A 244 14.47 -6.78 -5.40
CA TRP A 244 14.56 -5.40 -5.87
C TRP A 244 14.31 -4.38 -4.75
N ILE A 245 13.24 -4.53 -3.95
CA ILE A 245 12.98 -3.66 -2.78
C ILE A 245 14.20 -3.61 -1.86
N ARG A 246 14.80 -4.76 -1.55
CA ARG A 246 16.00 -4.84 -0.70
C ARG A 246 17.21 -4.19 -1.35
N SER A 247 17.37 -4.31 -2.67
CA SER A 247 18.45 -3.65 -3.41
C SER A 247 18.32 -2.12 -3.32
N VAL A 248 17.12 -1.59 -3.60
CA VAL A 248 16.81 -0.17 -3.52
C VAL A 248 17.03 0.36 -2.10
N LEU A 249 16.48 -0.30 -1.08
CA LEU A 249 16.69 0.07 0.33
C LEU A 249 18.17 0.02 0.72
N GLY A 250 18.89 -1.02 0.30
CA GLY A 250 20.32 -1.16 0.55
C GLY A 250 21.15 -0.03 -0.05
N LYS A 251 20.85 0.39 -1.29
CA LYS A 251 21.49 1.54 -1.92
C LYS A 251 21.19 2.85 -1.21
N ILE A 252 19.94 3.07 -0.78
CA ILE A 252 19.57 4.25 0.02
C ILE A 252 20.37 4.31 1.32
N ILE A 253 20.46 3.20 2.05
CA ILE A 253 21.25 3.12 3.28
C ILE A 253 22.72 3.38 2.99
N HIS A 254 23.26 2.80 1.92
CA HIS A 254 24.64 3.00 1.50
C HIS A 254 24.95 4.47 1.20
N TYR A 255 24.12 5.15 0.41
CA TYR A 255 24.31 6.56 0.06
C TYR A 255 24.17 7.48 1.26
N LYS A 256 23.21 7.22 2.16
CA LYS A 256 23.10 7.95 3.42
C LYS A 256 24.37 7.81 4.27
N ALA A 257 24.92 6.59 4.38
CA ALA A 257 26.16 6.36 5.12
C ALA A 257 27.38 7.05 4.49
N GLN A 258 27.48 7.06 3.14
CA GLN A 258 28.53 7.80 2.44
C GLN A 258 28.40 9.31 2.65
N HIS A 259 27.18 9.84 2.61
CA HIS A 259 26.92 11.25 2.82
C HIS A 259 27.35 11.70 4.22
N GLN A 260 27.01 10.92 5.25
CA GLN A 260 27.41 11.19 6.62
C GLN A 260 28.94 11.22 6.77
N ARG A 261 29.66 10.27 6.14
CA ARG A 261 31.13 10.26 6.15
C ARG A 261 31.74 11.52 5.53
N LEU A 262 31.19 11.99 4.41
CA LEU A 262 31.67 13.23 3.77
C LEU A 262 31.45 14.45 4.67
N LEU A 263 30.33 14.50 5.40
CA LEU A 263 30.07 15.55 6.39
C LEU A 263 31.08 15.49 7.56
N ASP A 264 31.38 14.30 8.07
CA ASP A 264 32.33 14.10 9.17
C ASP A 264 33.77 14.46 8.76
N GLU A 265 34.18 14.12 7.53
CA GLU A 265 35.48 14.47 6.96
C GLU A 265 35.62 15.99 6.74
N ALA A 266 34.57 16.63 6.22
CA ALA A 266 34.52 18.08 6.04
C ALA A 266 34.57 18.81 7.39
N ALA A 267 33.84 18.33 8.38
CA ALA A 267 33.87 18.84 9.75
C ALA A 267 35.28 18.73 10.35
N THR A 268 35.91 17.57 10.27
CA THR A 268 37.27 17.34 10.78
C THR A 268 38.28 18.26 10.11
N SER A 269 38.17 18.44 8.79
CA SER A 269 39.04 19.34 8.02
C SER A 269 38.88 20.81 8.44
N LEU A 270 37.64 21.25 8.67
CA LEU A 270 37.33 22.60 9.18
C LEU A 270 37.86 22.82 10.59
N GLN A 271 37.75 21.81 11.48
CA GLN A 271 38.31 21.87 12.83
C GLN A 271 39.83 22.01 12.84
N LEU A 272 40.53 21.38 11.89
CA LEU A 272 41.98 21.48 11.75
C LEU A 272 42.42 22.80 11.11
N ALA A 273 41.60 23.40 10.24
CA ALA A 273 41.91 24.63 9.53
C ALA A 273 41.57 25.92 10.30
N LEU A 274 40.66 25.86 11.28
CA LEU A 274 40.18 27.02 12.03
C LEU A 274 40.74 27.06 13.47
N PRO A 275 41.07 28.26 14.01
CA PRO A 275 41.37 28.42 15.43
C PRO A 275 40.23 27.89 16.31
N ARG A 276 40.56 27.24 17.44
CA ARG A 276 39.60 26.56 18.36
C ARG A 276 38.39 27.44 18.73
N ASP A 277 38.61 28.74 18.83
CA ASP A 277 37.67 29.76 19.28
C ASP A 277 36.50 29.96 18.29
N ILE A 278 36.74 29.71 16.99
CA ILE A 278 35.74 29.82 15.91
C ILE A 278 34.93 28.52 15.80
N VAL A 279 35.59 27.38 15.97
CA VAL A 279 35.00 26.04 15.87
C VAL A 279 33.96 25.80 16.98
N MET A 280 34.30 26.14 18.23
CA MET A 280 33.41 25.94 19.39
C MET A 280 32.15 26.81 19.37
N ASN A 281 32.22 28.03 18.80
CA ASN A 281 31.10 28.97 18.84
C ASN A 281 30.19 28.92 17.60
N ASN A 282 30.65 28.37 16.47
CA ASN A 282 29.92 28.46 15.19
C ASN A 282 29.79 27.14 14.41
N VAL A 283 30.58 26.09 14.70
CA VAL A 283 30.64 24.87 13.85
C VAL A 283 30.07 23.65 14.57
N LEU A 284 30.44 23.42 15.82
CA LEU A 284 30.00 22.24 16.61
C LEU A 284 28.47 22.17 16.85
N PRO A 285 27.76 23.26 17.17
CA PRO A 285 26.30 23.20 17.39
C PRO A 285 25.51 22.76 16.16
N PHE A 286 26.03 22.94 14.95
CA PHE A 286 25.37 22.56 13.69
C PHE A 286 25.63 21.10 13.29
N LEU A 287 26.72 20.50 13.75
CA LEU A 287 27.06 19.10 13.50
C LEU A 287 26.31 18.18 14.47
N GLU A 288 26.14 18.58 15.74
CA GLU A 288 25.38 17.82 16.74
C GLU A 288 23.86 17.80 16.46
N LEU A 289 23.32 18.83 15.79
CA LEU A 289 21.92 18.85 15.36
C LEU A 289 21.64 17.85 14.22
N SER A 290 22.64 17.51 13.38
CA SER A 290 22.47 16.47 12.36
C SER A 290 22.53 15.04 12.89
N SER A 291 23.23 14.81 14.01
CA SER A 291 23.30 13.48 14.63
C SER A 291 22.07 13.14 15.48
N TYR A 292 21.38 14.15 16.02
CA TYR A 292 20.20 13.95 16.89
C TYR A 292 18.87 13.81 16.13
N ALA A 293 18.81 14.08 14.83
CA ALA A 293 17.59 13.95 14.04
C ALA A 293 17.33 12.52 13.51
N PHE A 294 18.18 11.55 13.86
CA PHE A 294 18.29 10.26 13.16
C PHE A 294 18.30 9.05 14.12
N GLU A 295 17.48 9.09 15.18
CA GLU A 295 17.19 7.88 15.97
C GLU A 295 16.31 6.93 15.16
N LEU A 296 16.93 5.86 14.65
CA LEU A 296 16.26 4.63 14.23
C LEU A 296 15.81 3.91 15.52
N GLU A 297 14.51 3.87 15.78
CA GLU A 297 13.93 2.96 16.78
C GLU A 297 13.99 1.54 16.18
N ASP A 298 15.01 0.77 16.55
CA ASP A 298 15.06 -0.68 16.35
C ASP A 298 14.06 -1.34 17.32
N GLU A 299 12.82 -1.54 16.89
CA GLU A 299 11.90 -2.45 17.58
C GLU A 299 12.03 -3.86 16.96
N GLU A 300 12.84 -4.71 17.60
CA GLU A 300 12.88 -6.15 17.35
C GLU A 300 11.62 -6.81 17.93
N GLU A 301 10.60 -7.05 17.10
CA GLU A 301 9.55 -8.02 17.42
C GLU A 301 9.88 -9.37 16.77
N GLU A 302 10.34 -10.33 17.59
CA GLU A 302 10.54 -11.72 17.19
C GLU A 302 9.19 -12.44 17.09
N GLU A 303 8.65 -12.61 15.86
CA GLU A 303 7.59 -13.59 15.62
C GLU A 303 8.21 -14.92 15.14
N GLU A 304 8.23 -15.92 16.03
CA GLU A 304 8.59 -17.30 15.70
C GLU A 304 7.49 -17.97 14.87
N SER A 305 7.72 -18.18 13.57
CA SER A 305 6.97 -19.18 12.80
C SER A 305 7.88 -20.34 12.42
N ASN A 306 7.50 -21.54 12.86
CA ASN A 306 8.29 -22.76 12.72
C ASN A 306 7.78 -23.56 11.52
N ASP A 307 8.18 -23.18 10.32
CA ASP A 307 8.03 -24.04 9.15
C ASP A 307 9.09 -25.15 9.24
N GLY A 308 8.64 -26.40 9.32
CA GLY A 308 9.39 -27.63 9.63
C GLY A 308 10.51 -28.04 8.67
N ASN A 309 11.21 -27.08 8.07
CA ASN A 309 12.38 -27.27 7.22
C ASN A 309 13.61 -26.46 7.67
N GLY A 310 13.64 -25.95 8.91
CA GLY A 310 14.86 -25.48 9.57
C GLY A 310 15.50 -24.21 8.98
N ARG A 311 14.73 -23.37 8.29
CA ARG A 311 15.15 -22.01 7.93
C ARG A 311 14.38 -21.02 8.80
N ARG A 312 15.12 -20.21 9.57
CA ARG A 312 14.56 -19.06 10.29
C ARG A 312 14.47 -17.90 9.30
N GLU A 313 13.28 -17.38 9.07
CA GLU A 313 13.11 -16.06 8.45
C GLU A 313 12.97 -15.04 9.58
N ILE A 314 13.90 -14.08 9.64
CA ILE A 314 13.86 -12.96 10.58
C ILE A 314 13.28 -11.80 9.77
N GLY A 315 12.07 -11.36 10.11
CA GLY A 315 11.47 -10.15 9.56
C GLY A 315 11.97 -8.94 10.34
N ILE A 316 12.62 -7.98 9.67
CA ILE A 316 12.97 -6.68 10.27
C ILE A 316 11.94 -5.68 9.77
N ASN A 317 11.14 -5.12 10.68
CA ASN A 317 10.10 -4.15 10.36
C ASN A 317 10.69 -2.74 10.50
N TRP A 318 10.66 -1.93 9.43
CA TRP A 318 11.24 -0.58 9.44
C TRP A 318 10.14 0.48 9.53
N HIS A 319 10.10 1.25 10.62
CA HIS A 319 9.24 2.42 10.76
C HIS A 319 10.00 3.70 10.35
N TRP A 320 9.45 4.43 9.37
CA TRP A 320 9.98 5.73 8.94
C TRP A 320 9.27 6.85 9.69
N ARG A 321 9.95 7.53 10.61
CA ARG A 321 9.51 8.86 11.09
C ARG A 321 10.08 9.94 10.20
N SER A 322 9.20 10.68 9.50
CA SER A 322 9.56 11.90 8.79
C SER A 322 9.83 13.02 9.80
N PHE A 323 11.09 13.42 9.97
CA PHE A 323 11.43 14.68 10.63
C PHE A 323 11.84 15.71 9.56
N ASN A 324 11.14 16.85 9.56
CA ASN A 324 11.41 18.02 8.73
C ASN A 324 12.87 18.47 8.90
N CYS A 325 13.73 18.17 7.92
CA CYS A 325 15.07 18.71 7.87
C CYS A 325 15.03 20.18 7.42
N CYS A 326 15.32 21.09 8.34
CA CYS A 326 15.65 22.48 8.01
C CYS A 326 16.91 22.53 7.12
N TRP A 327 16.80 23.30 6.03
CA TRP A 327 17.84 23.63 5.06
C TRP A 327 19.19 23.98 5.70
N ILE A 328 20.27 23.33 5.26
CA ILE A 328 21.64 23.87 5.35
C ILE A 328 22.29 23.76 3.96
N PRO A 329 22.23 24.81 3.13
CA PRO A 329 22.92 24.83 1.84
C PRO A 329 24.43 25.04 2.07
N CYS A 330 25.22 24.17 1.44
CA CYS A 330 26.68 24.10 1.49
C CYS A 330 27.39 25.48 1.53
N CYS A 331 28.15 25.70 2.61
CA CYS A 331 29.27 26.63 2.77
C CYS A 331 29.31 27.86 1.82
N ARG A 332 28.59 28.93 2.19
CA ARG A 332 29.14 30.29 2.11
C ARG A 332 29.07 30.90 3.50
N ILE A 333 30.22 31.02 4.15
CA ILE A 333 30.34 31.78 5.41
C ILE A 333 29.86 33.21 5.12
N TRP A 334 28.84 33.68 5.84
CA TRP A 334 28.75 35.06 6.33
C TRP A 334 27.84 35.11 7.59
N ILE A 335 28.45 35.44 8.73
CA ILE A 335 27.84 35.95 9.98
C ILE A 335 27.81 37.50 9.87
N PRO A 336 26.96 38.33 10.53
CA PRO A 336 25.78 38.14 11.41
C PRO A 336 24.54 39.01 11.01
N CYS A 337 23.43 38.90 11.78
CA CYS A 337 22.84 40.08 12.43
C CYS A 337 22.06 39.69 13.70
N LYS A 338 22.52 40.21 14.85
CA LYS A 338 21.74 40.30 16.09
C LYS A 338 20.68 41.39 15.96
N GLY A 339 19.52 41.17 16.57
CA GLY A 339 18.57 42.21 17.03
C GLY A 339 17.14 41.94 16.55
N GLY A 340 16.13 41.81 17.39
CA GLY A 340 16.05 41.92 18.84
C GLY A 340 14.58 41.80 19.29
N PHE A 341 14.44 41.63 20.61
CA PHE A 341 13.22 41.45 21.43
C PHE A 341 12.54 40.09 21.40
#